data_AF-A0A818F0H1-F1
#
_entry.id   AF-A0A818F0H1-F1
#
_cell.length_a   1.000
_cell.length_b   1.000
_cell.length_c   1.000
_cell.angle_alpha   90.00
_cell.angle_beta   90.00
_cell.angle_gamma   90.00
#
_symmetry.space_group_name_H-M   'P 1'
#
loop_
_entity.id
_entity.type
_entity.pdbx_description
1 polymer ?
#
loop_
_entity_poly.entity_id
_entity_poly.type
_entity_poly.pdbx_seq_one_letter_code
_entity_poly.pdbx_strand_id
1 'polypeptide(L)'
;MSPRCFIKSICQKNICMNGDLCVPHNDRISLTNFACACQYGFSGKRCAYEDVKIDISFYDVSIPQSLLVHFITIREHDLESLNPVPIRSRRHYFFMSLPFHLSFVQLKGKFYLTVLQHIYTRSVTIPTKIAQSQYYTQCQFSTQQFGLSLDAILGY
;
A
#
# COMPACT_ATOMS: atom_id res chain seq x y z
N MET A 1 -17.33 -7.10 48.28
CA MET A 1 -16.37 -7.49 47.22
C MET A 1 -17.15 -7.63 45.92
N SER A 2 -16.88 -6.81 44.91
CA SER A 2 -17.58 -6.88 43.61
C SER A 2 -16.98 -8.01 42.75
N PRO A 3 -17.80 -8.91 42.16
CA PRO A 3 -17.28 -9.96 41.31
C PRO A 3 -16.72 -9.34 40.02
N ARG A 4 -15.41 -9.50 39.81
CA ARG A 4 -14.78 -9.14 38.53
C ARG A 4 -15.24 -10.14 37.48
N CYS A 5 -16.05 -9.68 36.52
CA CYS A 5 -16.48 -10.50 35.40
C CYS A 5 -15.27 -10.70 34.46
N PHE A 6 -14.65 -11.88 34.52
CA PHE A 6 -13.56 -12.24 33.61
C PHE A 6 -14.13 -12.73 32.29
N ILE A 7 -14.15 -11.85 31.30
CA ILE A 7 -14.53 -12.18 29.93
C ILE A 7 -13.40 -13.03 29.33
N LYS A 8 -13.67 -14.32 29.05
CA LYS A 8 -12.72 -15.20 28.36
C LYS A 8 -12.74 -14.87 26.87
N SER A 9 -11.71 -14.18 26.41
CA SER A 9 -11.57 -13.78 25.00
C SER A 9 -10.22 -14.21 24.45
N ILE A 10 -10.20 -14.60 23.18
CA ILE A 10 -8.99 -14.92 22.43
C ILE A 10 -7.95 -13.78 22.47
N CYS A 11 -8.38 -12.53 22.58
CA CYS A 11 -7.51 -11.35 22.65
C CYS A 11 -6.65 -11.25 23.93
N GLN A 12 -6.95 -12.02 24.99
CA GLN A 12 -6.11 -12.06 26.20
C GLN A 12 -4.74 -12.70 25.95
N LYS A 13 -4.58 -13.42 24.84
CA LYS A 13 -3.34 -14.13 24.50
C LYS A 13 -2.34 -13.29 23.70
N ASN A 14 -2.54 -11.97 23.56
CA ASN A 14 -1.69 -11.06 22.75
C ASN A 14 -1.39 -11.63 21.34
N ILE A 15 -2.45 -11.89 20.57
CA ILE A 15 -2.35 -12.60 19.29
C ILE A 15 -1.95 -11.69 18.13
N CYS A 16 -2.29 -10.41 18.20
CA CYS A 16 -1.83 -9.41 17.25
C CYS A 16 -0.38 -9.02 17.60
N MET A 17 0.50 -8.97 16.60
CA MET A 17 1.88 -8.57 16.76
C MET A 17 2.01 -7.04 16.85
N ASN A 18 3.21 -6.54 17.13
CA ASN A 18 3.54 -5.11 17.11
C ASN A 18 2.71 -4.20 18.03
N GLY A 19 2.04 -4.77 19.03
CA GLY A 19 1.18 -4.01 19.95
C GLY A 19 -0.19 -3.64 19.37
N ASP A 20 -0.58 -4.27 18.25
CA ASP A 20 -1.81 -3.96 17.55
C ASP A 20 -3.09 -4.38 18.29
N LEU A 21 -4.18 -3.69 17.97
CA LEU A 21 -5.46 -3.87 18.65
C LEU A 21 -6.16 -5.16 18.18
N CYS A 22 -6.39 -6.07 19.12
CA CYS A 22 -7.20 -7.26 18.90
C CYS A 22 -8.69 -6.98 19.15
N VAL A 23 -9.53 -7.34 18.18
CA VAL A 23 -10.99 -7.21 18.24
C VAL A 23 -11.62 -8.62 18.11
N PRO A 24 -12.28 -9.15 19.16
CA PRO A 24 -12.98 -10.42 19.06
C PRO A 24 -14.26 -10.26 18.22
N HIS A 25 -14.60 -11.25 17.40
CA HIS A 25 -15.80 -11.20 16.56
C HIS A 25 -17.05 -11.67 17.33
N ASN A 26 -18.10 -10.84 17.35
CA ASN A 26 -19.48 -10.97 17.85
C ASN A 26 -19.81 -11.64 19.19
N ASP A 27 -18.99 -12.53 19.73
CA ASP A 27 -19.24 -13.12 21.04
C ASP A 27 -18.15 -12.68 22.00
N ARG A 28 -18.59 -12.11 23.14
CA ARG A 28 -17.72 -11.83 24.30
C ARG A 28 -16.94 -13.09 24.77
N ILE A 29 -17.28 -14.27 24.24
CA ILE A 29 -16.71 -15.59 24.55
C ILE A 29 -16.07 -16.24 23.29
N SER A 30 -15.76 -15.47 22.23
CA SER A 30 -15.07 -16.02 21.06
C SER A 30 -13.64 -16.44 21.45
N LEU A 31 -13.39 -17.74 21.35
CA LEU A 31 -12.09 -18.36 21.64
C LEU A 31 -11.27 -18.66 20.37
N THR A 32 -11.82 -18.37 19.18
CA THR A 32 -11.22 -18.77 17.91
C THR A 32 -11.20 -17.66 16.86
N ASN A 33 -12.22 -16.78 16.85
CA ASN A 33 -12.37 -15.74 15.83
C ASN A 33 -12.01 -14.35 16.37
N PHE A 34 -11.11 -13.68 15.67
CA PHE A 34 -10.60 -12.36 15.97
C PHE A 34 -10.25 -11.61 14.68
N ALA A 35 -10.19 -10.29 14.77
CA ALA A 35 -9.55 -9.42 13.82
C ALA A 35 -8.43 -8.64 14.53
N CYS A 36 -7.37 -8.30 13.82
CA CYS A 36 -6.36 -7.37 14.27
C CYS A 36 -6.50 -6.07 13.47
N ALA A 37 -6.61 -4.95 14.17
CA ALA A 37 -6.50 -3.64 13.56
C ALA A 37 -5.02 -3.26 13.53
N CYS A 38 -4.39 -3.46 12.36
CA CYS A 38 -2.95 -3.24 12.19
C CYS A 38 -2.62 -1.76 12.11
N GLN A 39 -1.53 -1.37 12.77
CA GLN A 39 -0.94 -0.06 12.59
C GLN A 39 -0.45 0.16 11.14
N TYR A 40 -0.33 1.43 10.76
CA TYR A 40 0.08 1.82 9.41
C TYR A 40 1.46 1.25 9.05
N GLY A 41 1.55 0.55 7.93
CA GLY A 41 2.76 -0.13 7.47
C GLY A 41 2.89 -1.59 7.88
N PHE A 42 1.87 -2.16 8.52
CA PHE A 42 1.82 -3.57 8.87
C PHE A 42 0.51 -4.23 8.41
N SER A 43 0.59 -5.50 8.06
CA SER A 43 -0.56 -6.24 7.54
C SER A 43 -0.55 -7.74 7.88
N GLY A 44 -1.61 -8.42 7.43
CA GLY A 44 -1.88 -9.83 7.66
C GLY A 44 -2.75 -10.09 8.89
N LYS A 45 -3.20 -11.34 9.03
CA LYS A 45 -4.16 -11.75 10.08
C LYS A 45 -3.73 -11.37 11.51
N ARG A 46 -2.43 -11.30 11.76
CA ARG A 46 -1.83 -10.94 13.05
C ARG A 46 -0.93 -9.71 12.96
N CYS A 47 -1.01 -8.94 11.89
CA CYS A 47 -0.16 -7.76 11.66
C CYS A 47 1.36 -8.09 11.73
N ALA A 48 1.72 -9.30 11.29
CA ALA A 48 3.07 -9.85 11.39
C ALA A 48 3.99 -9.40 10.26
N TYR A 49 3.42 -8.82 9.20
CA TYR A 49 4.14 -8.52 7.98
C TYR A 49 4.33 -7.02 7.85
N GLU A 50 5.57 -6.58 7.65
CA GLU A 50 5.84 -5.22 7.21
C GLU A 50 5.44 -5.06 5.74
N ASP A 51 4.70 -3.99 5.48
CA ASP A 51 4.27 -3.62 4.15
C ASP A 51 5.41 -3.03 3.32
N VAL A 52 5.22 -2.99 2.00
CA VAL A 52 6.20 -2.36 1.11
C VAL A 52 6.16 -0.86 1.32
N LYS A 53 7.30 -0.27 1.71
CA LYS A 53 7.43 1.17 1.87
C LYS A 53 7.91 1.80 0.56
N ILE A 54 7.12 2.68 -0.03
CA ILE A 54 7.55 3.46 -1.19
C ILE A 54 7.92 4.84 -0.70
N ASP A 55 9.20 5.19 -0.81
CA ASP A 55 9.77 6.46 -0.32
C ASP A 55 10.04 7.39 -1.50
N ILE A 56 9.17 8.37 -1.66
CA ILE A 56 9.18 9.31 -2.78
C ILE A 56 9.92 10.58 -2.41
N SER A 57 10.83 10.99 -3.28
CA SER A 57 11.50 12.28 -3.22
C SER A 57 11.20 13.11 -4.47
N PHE A 58 10.73 14.35 -4.27
CA PHE A 58 10.41 15.30 -5.33
C PHE A 58 11.58 16.21 -5.65
N TYR A 59 11.95 16.31 -6.93
CA TYR A 59 12.99 17.19 -7.45
C TYR A 59 12.43 18.03 -8.60
N ASP A 60 12.56 19.34 -8.53
CA ASP A 60 12.11 20.29 -9.57
C ASP A 60 10.64 20.16 -10.04
N VAL A 61 9.79 19.51 -9.24
CA VAL A 61 8.35 19.37 -9.48
C VAL A 61 7.59 20.12 -8.40
N SER A 62 6.51 20.82 -8.78
CA SER A 62 5.60 21.44 -7.82
C SER A 62 4.88 20.36 -7.01
N ILE A 63 5.14 20.30 -5.71
CA ILE A 63 4.54 19.31 -4.81
C ILE A 63 3.05 19.62 -4.65
N PRO A 64 2.15 18.64 -4.88
CA PRO A 64 0.72 18.84 -4.69
C PRO A 64 0.33 18.67 -3.22
N GLN A 65 -0.89 19.08 -2.87
CA GLN A 65 -1.48 18.84 -1.55
C GLN A 65 -1.91 17.37 -1.34
N SER A 66 -2.05 16.61 -2.43
CA SER A 66 -2.37 15.18 -2.42
C SER A 66 -1.77 14.49 -3.65
N LEU A 67 -1.35 13.24 -3.51
CA LEU A 67 -1.02 12.38 -4.63
C LEU A 67 -2.07 11.29 -4.79
N LEU A 68 -2.37 10.94 -6.03
CA LEU A 68 -3.06 9.70 -6.33
C LEU A 68 -2.01 8.69 -6.78
N VAL A 69 -2.05 7.49 -6.19
CA VAL A 69 -1.10 6.42 -6.50
C VAL A 69 -1.88 5.22 -7.04
N HIS A 70 -1.50 4.78 -8.23
CA HIS A 70 -2.10 3.65 -8.92
C HIS A 70 -1.18 2.45 -8.83
N PHE A 71 -1.73 1.28 -8.53
CA PHE A 71 -0.98 0.03 -8.48
C PHE A 71 -1.59 -0.97 -9.45
N ILE A 72 -0.74 -1.76 -10.10
CA ILE A 72 -1.18 -2.71 -11.13
C ILE A 72 -0.58 -4.07 -10.85
N THR A 73 -1.43 -5.09 -10.93
CA THR A 73 -1.06 -6.49 -10.76
C THR A 73 -1.24 -7.24 -12.08
N ILE A 74 -0.15 -7.82 -12.59
CA ILE A 74 -0.09 -8.36 -13.95
C ILE A 74 -0.71 -9.77 -14.06
N ARG A 75 -1.05 -10.41 -12.94
CA ARG A 75 -1.64 -11.77 -12.94
C ARG A 75 -3.16 -11.80 -13.13
N GLU A 76 -3.86 -10.70 -12.85
CA GLU A 76 -5.34 -10.67 -12.84
C GLU A 76 -5.93 -9.48 -13.63
N HIS A 77 -5.13 -8.65 -14.32
CA HIS A 77 -5.59 -7.41 -14.99
C HIS A 77 -6.37 -6.44 -14.08
N ASP A 78 -6.47 -6.70 -12.78
CA ASP A 78 -7.13 -5.82 -11.82
C ASP A 78 -6.28 -4.58 -11.55
N LEU A 79 -6.91 -3.43 -11.74
CA LEU A 79 -6.39 -2.11 -11.40
C LEU A 79 -6.88 -1.74 -10.00
N GLU A 80 -5.99 -1.79 -9.01
CA GLU A 80 -6.26 -1.26 -7.69
C GLU A 80 -5.68 0.15 -7.56
N SER A 81 -6.55 1.16 -7.54
CA SER A 81 -6.17 2.53 -7.24
C SER A 81 -6.26 2.76 -5.73
N LEU A 82 -5.17 3.17 -5.09
CA LEU A 82 -5.24 3.60 -3.70
C LEU A 82 -5.80 5.02 -3.64
N ASN A 83 -6.66 5.26 -2.64
CA ASN A 83 -7.22 6.56 -2.32
C ASN A 83 -6.13 7.64 -2.19
N PRO A 84 -6.46 8.93 -2.42
CA PRO A 84 -5.48 10.01 -2.41
C PRO A 84 -4.70 10.09 -1.10
N VAL A 85 -3.38 10.06 -1.20
CA VAL A 85 -2.45 10.23 -0.07
C VAL A 85 -2.20 11.73 0.13
N PRO A 86 -2.62 12.34 1.25
CA PRO A 86 -2.40 13.76 1.51
C PRO A 86 -0.92 14.05 1.76
N ILE A 87 -0.37 15.06 1.09
CA ILE A 87 1.07 15.35 1.09
C ILE A 87 1.37 16.79 1.47
N ARG A 88 2.37 16.93 2.33
CA ARG A 88 2.81 18.21 2.89
C ARG A 88 4.33 18.43 2.82
N SER A 89 5.10 17.53 2.19
CA SER A 89 6.57 17.52 2.28
C SER A 89 7.26 17.12 0.96
N ARG A 90 8.51 17.58 0.78
CA ARG A 90 9.41 17.24 -0.37
C ARG A 90 9.80 15.77 -0.45
N ARG A 91 9.74 15.08 0.69
CA ARG A 91 9.92 13.63 0.80
C ARG A 91 8.68 13.09 1.49
N HIS A 92 8.09 12.04 0.93
CA HIS A 92 6.89 11.43 1.47
C HIS A 92 6.95 9.92 1.25
N TYR A 93 6.26 9.17 2.09
CA TYR A 93 6.21 7.73 1.94
C TYR A 93 4.80 7.21 2.15
N PHE A 94 4.51 6.09 1.51
CA PHE A 94 3.30 5.33 1.77
C PHE A 94 3.63 3.84 1.79
N PHE A 95 2.71 3.08 2.37
CA PHE A 95 2.82 1.63 2.44
C PHE A 95 1.81 0.96 1.53
N MET A 96 2.22 -0.15 0.93
CA MET A 96 1.35 -1.04 0.16
C MET A 96 1.40 -2.45 0.75
N SER A 97 0.25 -2.94 1.16
CA SER A 97 0.09 -4.25 1.81
C SER A 97 -0.25 -5.38 0.82
N LEU A 98 -0.74 -5.03 -0.37
CA LEU A 98 -1.15 -5.96 -1.42
C LEU A 98 -0.03 -6.18 -2.45
N PRO A 99 0.11 -7.38 -3.04
CA PRO A 99 1.07 -7.62 -4.11
C PRO A 99 0.81 -6.73 -5.33
N PHE A 100 1.86 -6.17 -5.92
CA PHE A 100 1.78 -5.35 -7.13
C PHE A 100 3.06 -5.48 -7.96
N HIS A 101 2.98 -5.14 -9.25
CA HIS A 101 4.11 -5.19 -10.19
C HIS A 101 4.50 -3.80 -10.68
N LEU A 102 3.51 -2.92 -10.88
CA LEU A 102 3.71 -1.55 -11.32
C LEU A 102 3.08 -0.59 -10.30
N SER A 103 3.66 0.58 -10.15
CA SER A 103 2.98 1.71 -9.53
C SER A 103 3.26 3.02 -10.23
N PHE A 104 2.24 3.89 -10.26
CA PHE A 104 2.30 5.22 -10.84
C PHE A 104 1.83 6.26 -9.85
N VAL A 105 2.48 7.41 -9.88
CA VAL A 105 2.02 8.58 -9.17
C VAL A 105 1.41 9.55 -10.17
N GLN A 106 0.17 9.95 -9.92
CA GLN A 106 -0.53 10.96 -10.71
C GLN A 106 -0.44 12.33 -10.03
N LEU A 107 -0.01 13.31 -10.83
CA LEU A 107 0.42 14.63 -10.41
C LEU A 107 -0.08 15.67 -11.41
N LYS A 108 -1.12 16.43 -11.05
CA LYS A 108 -1.73 17.45 -11.94
C LYS A 108 -2.02 16.90 -13.35
N GLY A 109 -2.52 15.66 -13.44
CA GLY A 109 -2.82 15.00 -14.71
C GLY A 109 -1.62 14.31 -15.40
N LYS A 110 -0.40 14.44 -14.88
CA LYS A 110 0.78 13.70 -15.37
C LYS A 110 1.01 12.43 -14.57
N PHE A 111 1.48 11.38 -15.22
CA PHE A 111 1.82 10.10 -14.59
C PHE A 111 3.33 9.90 -14.52
N TYR A 112 3.81 9.43 -13.38
CA TYR A 112 5.21 9.15 -13.11
C TYR A 112 5.31 7.70 -12.66
N LEU A 113 6.03 6.86 -13.42
CA LEU A 113 6.31 5.50 -13.00
C LEU A 113 7.18 5.54 -11.74
N THR A 114 6.74 4.86 -10.70
CA THR A 114 7.43 4.85 -9.41
C THR A 114 8.05 3.51 -9.06
N VAL A 115 7.41 2.41 -9.45
CA VAL A 115 7.91 1.05 -9.24
C VAL A 115 7.64 0.20 -10.48
N LEU A 116 8.64 -0.58 -10.88
CA LEU A 116 8.54 -1.62 -11.89
C LEU A 116 9.27 -2.85 -11.35
N GLN A 117 8.53 -3.93 -11.07
CA GLN A 117 9.09 -5.16 -10.56
C GLN A 117 8.41 -6.40 -11.17
N HIS A 118 9.21 -7.42 -11.45
CA HIS A 118 8.75 -8.72 -11.95
C HIS A 118 8.22 -9.62 -10.85
N ILE A 119 8.86 -9.57 -9.68
CA ILE A 119 8.54 -10.40 -8.51
C ILE A 119 8.24 -9.46 -7.36
N TYR A 120 7.02 -9.55 -6.83
CA TYR A 120 6.64 -8.82 -5.63
C TYR A 120 7.48 -9.29 -4.43
N THR A 121 8.17 -8.34 -3.79
CA THR A 121 8.94 -8.59 -2.56
C THR A 121 8.27 -7.85 -1.41
N ARG A 122 7.95 -8.58 -0.34
CA ARG A 122 7.36 -8.02 0.89
C ARG A 122 8.44 -7.41 1.78
N SER A 123 8.05 -6.47 2.64
CA SER A 123 8.92 -5.88 3.68
C SER A 123 10.18 -5.20 3.12
N VAL A 124 10.03 -4.55 1.97
CA VAL A 124 11.11 -3.81 1.29
C VAL A 124 10.79 -2.30 1.28
N THR A 125 11.84 -1.48 1.37
CA THR A 125 11.75 -0.05 1.10
C THR A 125 12.25 0.23 -0.33
N ILE A 126 11.39 0.83 -1.15
CA ILE A 126 11.67 1.19 -2.53
C ILE A 126 11.84 2.72 -2.61
N PRO A 127 13.06 3.24 -2.77
CA PRO A 127 13.27 4.66 -2.98
C PRO A 127 12.93 5.05 -4.42
N THR A 128 12.10 6.08 -4.58
CA THR A 128 11.68 6.59 -5.87
C THR A 128 11.94 8.08 -5.97
N LYS A 129 12.44 8.53 -7.13
CA LYS A 129 12.62 9.94 -7.45
C LYS A 129 11.58 10.37 -8.47
N ILE A 130 10.96 11.51 -8.24
CA ILE A 130 10.03 12.14 -9.17
C ILE A 130 10.63 13.48 -9.57
N ALA A 131 11.01 13.60 -10.85
CA ALA A 131 11.56 14.80 -11.44
C ALA A 131 10.83 15.20 -12.73
N GLN A 132 10.90 16.48 -13.13
CA GLN A 132 10.31 16.94 -14.40
C GLN A 132 10.92 16.21 -15.60
N SER A 133 12.21 15.89 -15.59
CA SER A 133 12.83 15.12 -16.68
C SER A 133 12.34 13.67 -16.78
N GLN A 134 11.63 13.19 -15.76
CA GLN A 134 11.16 11.81 -15.63
C GLN A 134 9.64 11.70 -15.81
N TYR A 135 8.93 12.79 -16.12
CA TYR A 135 7.53 12.67 -16.51
C TYR A 135 7.48 12.05 -17.89
N TYR A 136 6.65 11.03 -18.05
CA TYR A 136 6.43 10.42 -19.35
C TYR A 136 5.28 11.16 -20.02
N THR A 137 5.51 11.63 -21.25
CA THR A 137 4.41 11.89 -22.17
C THR A 137 3.77 10.55 -22.51
N GLN A 138 2.45 10.50 -22.57
CA GLN A 138 1.71 9.33 -23.04
C GLN A 138 2.39 8.75 -24.30
N CYS A 139 2.43 7.42 -24.42
CA CYS A 139 3.06 6.64 -25.50
C CYS A 139 4.58 6.39 -25.46
N GLN A 140 5.24 6.25 -24.29
CA GLN A 140 6.66 5.81 -24.25
C GLN A 140 6.98 4.58 -23.40
N PHE A 141 5.97 3.97 -22.76
CA PHE A 141 6.21 2.72 -22.04
C PHE A 141 5.84 1.52 -22.90
N SER A 142 6.87 0.89 -23.46
CA SER A 142 6.76 -0.48 -23.93
C SER A 142 7.23 -1.40 -22.80
N THR A 143 6.30 -2.09 -22.15
CA THR A 143 6.67 -3.17 -21.21
C THR A 143 7.01 -4.43 -22.01
N GLN A 144 7.98 -4.36 -22.95
CA GLN A 144 8.28 -5.48 -23.86
C GLN A 144 8.53 -6.81 -23.11
N GLN A 145 8.97 -6.76 -21.86
CA GLN A 145 9.13 -7.91 -20.98
C GLN A 145 7.84 -8.44 -20.34
N PHE A 146 6.79 -7.62 -20.21
CA PHE A 146 5.48 -7.99 -19.65
C PHE A 146 4.39 -8.14 -20.73
N GLY A 147 4.66 -7.75 -21.97
CA GLY A 147 3.74 -7.91 -23.10
C GLY A 147 2.50 -7.02 -23.07
N LEU A 148 2.47 -5.96 -22.24
CA LEU A 148 1.30 -5.10 -22.05
C LEU A 148 1.58 -3.65 -22.47
N SER A 149 0.67 -3.05 -23.23
CA SER A 149 0.64 -1.59 -23.43
C SER A 149 -0.04 -0.94 -22.23
N LEU A 150 0.52 0.16 -21.73
CA LEU A 150 -0.11 0.96 -20.69
C LEU A 150 -1.42 1.60 -21.13
N ASP A 151 -1.59 1.84 -22.43
CA ASP A 151 -2.84 2.35 -23.01
C ASP A 151 -3.99 1.33 -22.83
N ALA A 152 -3.66 0.04 -23.00
CA ALA A 152 -4.61 -1.05 -22.78
C ALA A 152 -4.99 -1.23 -21.30
N ILE A 153 -4.14 -0.82 -20.38
CA ILE A 153 -4.43 -0.91 -18.94
C ILE A 153 -5.20 0.34 -18.48
N LEU A 154 -4.80 1.53 -18.89
CA LEU A 154 -5.43 2.79 -18.45
C LEU A 154 -6.74 3.13 -19.17
N GLY A 155 -7.17 2.32 -20.14
CA GLY A 155 -8.51 2.39 -20.74
C GLY A 155 -8.70 3.55 -21.72
N TYR A 156 -7.71 3.83 -22.57
CA TYR A 156 -7.82 4.78 -23.68
C TYR A 156 -7.76 4.05 -25.03
#